data_AF-A0A3M7B388-F1
#
_entry.id   AF-A0A3M7B388-F1
#
_cell.length_a   1.000
_cell.length_b   1.000
_cell.length_c   1.000
_cell.angle_alpha   90.00
_cell.angle_beta   90.00
_cell.angle_gamma   90.00
#
_symmetry.space_group_name_H-M   'P 1'
#
loop_
_entity.id
_entity.type
_entity.pdbx_description
1 polymer ?
#
loop_
_entity_poly.entity_id
_entity_poly.type
_entity_poly.pdbx_seq_one_letter_code
_entity_poly.pdbx_strand_id
1 'polypeptide(L)'
;MTVCALRFTNTARARIEKAGGECLTFDQLAMRAPTGSNVVLLRGPKNAREAVKHFGFGPHTNKVRLSVKNVMFGAKPYVESKGRKFERARGRRRSRGFKV
;
A
#
# COMPACT_ATOMS: atom_id res chain seq x y z
N MET A 1 4.65 1.35 25.59
CA MET A 1 5.17 1.54 24.22
C MET A 1 5.17 3.02 23.89
N THR A 2 6.31 3.59 23.52
CA THR A 2 6.42 5.02 23.20
C THR A 2 6.46 5.21 21.67
N VAL A 3 5.56 6.03 21.14
CA VAL A 3 5.43 6.26 19.70
C VAL A 3 5.49 7.74 19.42
N CYS A 4 6.34 8.15 18.49
CA CYS A 4 6.35 9.52 17.95
C CYS A 4 5.69 9.54 16.57
N ALA A 5 4.77 10.48 16.33
CA ALA A 5 4.15 10.68 15.02
C ALA A 5 3.71 12.13 14.82
N LEU A 6 3.51 12.55 13.57
CA LEU A 6 2.94 13.87 13.26
C LEU A 6 1.48 13.99 13.70
N ARG A 7 0.71 12.90 13.58
CA ARG A 7 -0.71 12.85 13.92
C ARG A 7 -1.06 11.48 14.48
N PHE A 8 -1.93 11.47 15.49
CA PHE A 8 -2.60 10.27 15.99
C PHE A 8 -4.10 10.43 15.77
N THR A 9 -4.78 9.34 15.41
CA THR A 9 -6.24 9.31 15.51
C THR A 9 -6.64 9.18 16.98
N ASN A 10 -7.81 9.70 17.36
CA ASN A 10 -8.30 9.64 18.75
C ASN A 10 -8.34 8.20 19.27
N THR A 11 -8.76 7.25 18.43
CA THR A 11 -8.83 5.83 18.77
C THR A 11 -7.45 5.20 18.95
N ALA A 12 -6.46 5.56 18.13
CA ALA A 12 -5.10 5.06 18.27
C ALA A 12 -4.45 5.59 19.55
N ARG A 13 -4.60 6.88 19.84
CA ARG A 13 -4.09 7.50 21.08
C ARG A 13 -4.65 6.80 22.32
N ALA A 14 -5.97 6.68 22.41
CA ALA A 14 -6.63 6.03 23.55
C ALA A 14 -6.17 4.58 23.74
N ARG A 15 -5.92 3.83 22.66
CA ARG A 15 -5.40 2.46 22.75
C ARG A 15 -3.97 2.39 23.25
N ILE A 16 -3.11 3.34 22.84
CA ILE A 16 -1.72 3.40 23.28
C ILE A 16 -1.67 3.75 24.78
N GLU A 17 -2.40 4.77 25.21
CA GLU A 17 -2.46 5.20 26.60
C GLU A 17 -3.07 4.14 27.52
N LYS A 18 -4.16 3.48 27.08
CA LYS A 18 -4.77 2.35 27.82
C LYS A 18 -3.80 1.19 28.03
N ALA A 19 -2.85 0.99 27.12
CA ALA A 19 -1.81 -0.02 27.24
C ALA A 19 -0.57 0.46 28.04
N GLY A 20 -0.65 1.62 28.71
CA GLY A 20 0.48 2.22 29.43
C GLY A 20 1.57 2.76 28.51
N GLY A 21 1.23 3.06 27.26
CA GLY A 21 2.13 3.68 26.28
C GLY A 21 2.05 5.20 26.27
N GLU A 22 2.93 5.81 25.50
CA GLU A 22 3.07 7.25 25.40
C GLU A 22 3.05 7.70 23.93
N CYS A 23 2.29 8.75 23.64
CA CYS A 23 2.21 9.37 22.31
C CYS A 23 3.00 10.68 22.30
N LEU A 24 4.10 10.73 21.54
CA LEU A 24 4.98 11.90 21.44
C LEU A 24 4.78 12.67 20.14
N THR A 25 5.05 13.98 20.22
CA THR A 25 5.26 14.86 19.08
C THR A 25 6.75 14.92 18.70
N PHE A 26 7.05 15.45 17.52
CA PHE A 26 8.44 15.51 17.03
C PHE A 26 9.32 16.50 17.80
N ASP A 27 8.76 17.60 18.31
CA ASP A 27 9.44 18.53 19.22
C ASP A 27 9.83 17.84 20.53
N GLN A 28 8.92 17.06 21.13
CA GLN A 28 9.20 16.26 22.32
C GLN A 28 10.26 15.19 22.06
N LEU A 29 10.21 14.52 20.91
CA LEU A 29 11.22 13.55 20.52
C LEU A 29 12.60 14.20 20.36
N ALA A 30 12.67 15.36 19.71
CA ALA A 30 13.92 16.08 19.51
C ALA A 30 14.57 16.49 20.84
N MET A 31 13.78 16.88 21.84
CA MET A 31 14.30 17.18 23.18
C MET A 31 14.78 15.94 23.94
N ARG A 32 14.11 14.78 23.76
CA ARG A 32 14.46 13.54 24.47
C ARG A 32 15.62 12.78 23.84
N ALA A 33 15.68 12.74 22.52
CA ALA A 33 16.66 11.99 21.75
C ALA A 33 17.18 12.86 20.59
N PRO A 34 17.95 13.93 20.87
CA PRO A 34 18.40 14.88 19.84
C PRO A 34 19.28 14.23 18.78
N THR A 35 20.01 13.16 19.14
CA THR A 35 20.85 12.37 18.22
C THR A 35 20.10 11.19 17.59
N GLY A 36 18.86 10.92 17.99
CA GLY A 36 18.08 9.76 17.54
C GLY A 36 18.54 8.40 18.10
N SER A 37 19.35 8.39 19.16
CA SER A 37 19.76 7.14 19.83
C SER A 37 18.56 6.36 20.36
N ASN A 38 18.59 5.03 20.21
CA ASN A 38 17.49 4.13 20.60
C ASN A 38 16.13 4.44 19.94
N VAL A 39 16.11 5.11 18.78
CA VAL A 39 14.89 5.35 17.98
C VAL A 39 14.90 4.46 16.74
N VAL A 40 13.76 3.83 16.45
CA VAL A 40 13.57 3.03 15.23
C VAL A 40 12.66 3.79 14.26
N LEU A 41 13.18 4.10 13.07
CA LEU A 41 12.39 4.72 12.01
C LEU A 41 11.50 3.68 11.33
N LEU A 42 10.19 3.89 11.38
CA LEU A 42 9.19 3.05 10.74
C LEU A 42 8.49 3.80 9.61
N ARG A 43 8.18 3.09 8.52
CA ARG A 43 7.46 3.65 7.37
C ARG A 43 6.24 2.81 7.03
N GLY A 44 5.09 3.46 6.88
CA GLY A 44 3.88 2.81 6.37
C GLY A 44 4.01 2.35 4.90
N PRO A 45 3.18 1.39 4.46
CA PRO A 45 3.25 0.84 3.11
C PRO A 45 2.79 1.84 2.03
N LYS A 46 3.75 2.46 1.32
CA LYS A 46 3.49 3.49 0.28
C LYS A 46 2.74 2.95 -0.96
N ASN A 47 3.01 1.70 -1.34
CA ASN A 47 2.55 1.09 -2.58
C ASN A 47 1.26 0.25 -2.41
N ALA A 48 0.69 0.21 -1.20
CA ALA A 48 -0.57 -0.51 -0.93
C ALA A 48 -1.83 0.27 -1.35
N ARG A 49 -1.67 1.52 -1.85
CA ARG A 49 -2.77 2.38 -2.30
C ARG A 49 -3.48 1.78 -3.53
N GLU A 50 -4.80 1.94 -3.61
CA GLU A 50 -5.60 1.42 -4.73
C GLU A 50 -5.12 1.94 -6.09
N ALA A 51 -4.76 3.23 -6.17
CA ALA A 51 -4.23 3.84 -7.38
C ALA A 51 -2.98 3.11 -7.92
N VAL A 52 -2.11 2.63 -7.02
CA VAL A 52 -0.88 1.94 -7.42
C VAL A 52 -1.17 0.59 -8.10
N LYS A 53 -2.34 -0.02 -7.82
CA LYS A 53 -2.75 -1.25 -8.49
C LYS A 53 -3.06 -1.07 -9.97
N HIS A 54 -3.38 0.16 -10.40
CA HIS A 54 -3.64 0.49 -11.80
C HIS A 54 -2.36 0.88 -12.57
N PHE A 55 -1.23 1.03 -11.86
CA PHE A 55 0.06 1.34 -12.47
C PHE A 55 0.78 0.07 -12.94
N GLY A 56 1.80 0.24 -13.77
CA GLY A 56 2.58 -0.86 -14.34
C GLY A 56 2.10 -1.27 -15.73
N PHE A 57 2.62 -2.41 -16.21
CA PHE A 57 2.25 -2.88 -17.54
C PHE A 57 0.79 -3.34 -17.57
N GLY A 58 0.14 -3.05 -18.70
CA GLY A 58 -1.31 -3.09 -18.87
C GLY A 58 -1.95 -4.42 -18.48
N PRO A 59 -3.29 -4.44 -18.36
CA PRO A 59 -4.02 -5.56 -17.79
C PRO A 59 -3.97 -6.84 -18.65
N HIS A 60 -3.37 -6.78 -19.83
CA HIS A 60 -3.21 -7.86 -20.81
C HIS A 60 -1.75 -8.24 -21.02
N THR A 61 -0.80 -7.72 -20.25
CA THR A 61 0.56 -8.26 -20.30
C THR A 61 0.61 -9.48 -19.40
N ASN A 62 0.40 -10.65 -20.00
CA ASN A 62 0.89 -11.89 -19.42
C ASN A 62 2.36 -11.69 -19.02
N LYS A 63 2.80 -12.37 -17.95
CA LYS A 63 4.19 -12.38 -17.47
C LYS A 63 5.15 -12.58 -18.64
N VAL A 64 5.60 -11.50 -19.27
CA VAL A 64 6.78 -11.58 -20.12
C VAL A 64 7.88 -11.85 -19.12
N ARG A 65 8.48 -13.04 -19.23
CA ARG A 65 9.63 -13.48 -18.44
C ARG A 65 10.86 -12.64 -18.80
N LEU A 66 10.74 -11.32 -18.72
CA LEU A 66 11.87 -10.43 -18.69
C LEU A 66 12.49 -10.59 -17.31
N SER A 67 13.78 -10.89 -17.29
CA SER A 67 14.66 -11.11 -16.12
C SER A 67 14.72 -9.95 -15.13
N VAL A 68 13.89 -8.92 -15.32
CA VAL A 68 13.79 -7.72 -14.49
C VAL A 68 12.73 -7.95 -13.41
N LYS A 69 13.16 -8.39 -12.23
CA LYS A 69 12.31 -8.75 -11.07
C LYS A 69 11.39 -7.62 -10.53
N ASN A 70 11.45 -6.41 -11.09
CA ASN A 70 10.77 -5.22 -10.56
C ASN A 70 9.68 -4.61 -11.47
N VAL A 71 9.25 -5.31 -12.52
CA VAL A 71 8.13 -4.83 -13.36
C VAL A 71 6.81 -5.35 -12.79
N MET A 72 5.95 -4.44 -12.30
CA MET A 72 4.58 -4.81 -11.90
C MET A 72 3.78 -5.16 -13.16
N PHE A 73 3.51 -6.46 -13.32
CA PHE A 73 2.62 -7.01 -14.34
C PHE A 73 1.22 -7.23 -13.76
N GLY A 74 0.18 -7.05 -14.57
CA GLY A 74 -1.21 -7.29 -14.16
C GLY A 74 -1.84 -6.09 -13.48
N ALA A 75 -1.64 -4.90 -14.04
CA ALA A 75 -2.36 -3.70 -13.62
C ALA A 75 -3.88 -3.95 -13.62
N LYS A 76 -4.56 -3.45 -12.60
CA LYS A 76 -6.02 -3.50 -12.52
C LYS A 76 -6.61 -2.59 -13.62
N PRO A 77 -7.56 -3.07 -14.44
CA PRO A 77 -8.22 -2.20 -15.41
C PRO A 77 -9.10 -1.16 -14.70
N TYR A 78 -9.22 0.02 -15.29
CA TYR A 78 -10.24 0.99 -14.88
C TYR A 78 -11.57 0.56 -15.48
N VAL A 79 -12.51 0.18 -14.61
CA VAL A 79 -13.84 -0.29 -15.00
C VAL A 79 -14.84 0.38 -14.06
N GLU A 80 -15.95 0.87 -14.61
CA GLU A 80 -16.97 1.59 -13.83
C GLU A 80 -17.60 0.72 -12.73
N SER A 81 -17.83 -0.56 -13.02
CA SER A 81 -18.39 -1.49 -12.06
C SER A 81 -17.85 -2.91 -12.24
N LYS A 82 -18.05 -3.75 -11.22
CA LYS A 82 -17.55 -5.13 -11.19
C LYS A 82 -18.69 -6.09 -11.48
N GLY A 83 -18.53 -6.96 -12.47
CA GLY A 83 -19.54 -7.99 -12.77
C GLY A 83 -19.24 -8.80 -14.02
N ARG A 84 -20.10 -9.78 -14.35
CA ARG A 84 -19.96 -10.62 -15.55
C ARG A 84 -20.00 -9.79 -16.84
N LYS A 85 -20.75 -8.69 -16.84
CA LYS A 85 -20.99 -7.82 -18.00
C LYS A 85 -19.87 -6.79 -18.23
N PHE A 86 -18.95 -6.60 -17.28
CA PHE A 86 -17.95 -5.54 -17.33
C PHE A 86 -16.54 -6.10 -17.57
N GLU A 87 -16.05 -6.02 -18.81
CA GLU A 87 -14.68 -6.39 -19.23
C GLU A 87 -14.19 -7.81 -18.83
N ARG A 88 -15.07 -8.83 -18.89
CA ARG A 88 -14.73 -10.24 -18.59
C ARG A 88 -14.88 -11.22 -19.76
N ALA A 89 -15.15 -10.74 -20.97
CA ALA A 89 -15.45 -11.58 -22.13
C ALA A 89 -14.21 -11.87 -23.00
N ARG A 90 -14.11 -11.25 -24.18
CA ARG A 90 -12.99 -11.46 -25.12
C ARG A 90 -11.67 -11.00 -24.50
N GLY A 91 -10.59 -11.74 -24.70
CA GLY A 91 -9.25 -11.38 -24.17
C GLY A 91 -9.01 -11.76 -22.71
N ARG A 92 -10.03 -12.21 -21.96
CA ARG A 92 -9.91 -12.63 -20.54
C ARG A 92 -10.04 -14.14 -20.32
N ARG A 93 -10.63 -14.88 -21.28
CA ARG A 93 -10.87 -16.33 -21.17
C ARG A 93 -10.75 -17.02 -22.52
N ARG A 94 -10.30 -18.29 -22.49
CA ARG A 94 -10.01 -19.09 -23.70
C ARG A 94 -11.24 -19.30 -24.59
N SER A 95 -12.43 -19.41 -24.02
CA SER A 95 -13.67 -19.70 -24.77
C SER A 95 -14.22 -18.52 -25.58
N ARG A 96 -13.61 -17.33 -25.52
CA ARG A 96 -14.06 -16.12 -26.24
C ARG A 96 -12.88 -15.47 -26.97
N GLY A 97 -12.55 -16.01 -28.15
CA GLY A 97 -11.52 -15.49 -29.04
C GLY A 97 -10.10 -15.89 -28.62
N PHE A 98 -9.56 -15.25 -27.58
CA PHE A 98 -8.22 -15.51 -27.06
C PHE A 98 -8.14 -15.15 -25.56
N LYS A 99 -7.11 -15.65 -24.88
CA LYS A 99 -6.79 -15.30 -23.49
C LYS A 99 -5.41 -14.65 -23.43
N VAL A 100 -5.37 -13.40 -22.99
CA VAL A 100 -4.12 -12.71 -22.60
C VAL A 100 -3.86 -12.82 -21.11
#